data_AF-A0A318LDH5-F1
#
_entry.id   AF-A0A318LDH5-F1
#
_cell.length_a   1.000
_cell.length_b   1.000
_cell.length_c   1.000
_cell.angle_alpha   90.00
_cell.angle_beta   90.00
_cell.angle_gamma   90.00
#
_symmetry.space_group_name_H-M   'P 1'
#
loop_
_entity.id
_entity.type
_entity.pdbx_description
1 polymer ?
#
loop_
_entity_poly.entity_id
_entity_poly.type
_entity_poly.pdbx_seq_one_letter_code
_entity_poly.pdbx_strand_id
1 'polypeptide(L)' 'MAVRDEWAISCRDLAGRKRELTVFVSSERVVLVAPPGEAAVLAPLDVGRLRAALRDAVVQVARSGEEPETEDE' A
#
# COMPACT_ATOMS: atom_id res chain seq x y z
N MET A 1 5.77 18.00 -5.66
CA MET A 1 6.11 16.72 -5.01
C MET A 1 5.07 15.73 -5.50
N ALA A 2 5.44 14.78 -6.36
CA ALA A 2 4.51 13.74 -6.78
C ALA A 2 4.03 13.00 -5.53
N VAL A 3 2.71 12.89 -5.36
CA VAL A 3 2.15 11.99 -4.35
C VAL A 3 2.72 10.63 -4.71
N ARG A 4 3.54 10.07 -3.82
CA ARG A 4 3.95 8.69 -3.97
C ARG A 4 2.77 7.88 -3.48
N ASP A 5 2.06 7.25 -4.40
CA ASP A 5 0.94 6.36 -4.13
C ASP A 5 1.43 5.04 -3.53
N GLU A 6 2.51 5.09 -2.75
CA GLU A 6 3.30 3.95 -2.32
C GLU A 6 3.78 4.16 -0.88
N TRP A 7 3.48 3.19 -0.04
CA TRP A 7 3.90 3.12 1.36
C TRP A 7 4.77 1.88 1.57
N ALA A 8 5.93 2.05 2.18
CA ALA A 8 6.78 0.95 2.64
C ALA A 8 6.56 0.73 4.14
N ILE A 9 6.17 -0.49 4.52
CA ILE A 9 5.95 -0.92 5.90
C ILE A 9 7.10 -1.85 6.28
N SER A 10 7.93 -1.42 7.22
CA SER A 10 8.95 -2.30 7.81
C SER A 10 8.30 -3.54 8.42
N CYS A 11 8.85 -4.71 8.11
CA CYS A 11 8.41 -5.99 8.67
C CYS A 11 9.62 -6.92 8.84
N ARG A 12 9.36 -8.17 9.22
CA ARG A 12 10.35 -9.23 9.22
C ARG A 12 9.86 -10.40 8.37
N ASP A 13 10.78 -11.28 8.00
CA ASP A 13 10.44 -12.57 7.44
C ASP A 13 10.47 -13.68 8.51
N LEU A 14 10.26 -14.94 8.14
CA LEU A 14 10.21 -16.05 9.10
C LEU A 14 11.57 -16.32 9.73
N ALA A 15 12.66 -15.97 9.04
CA ALA A 15 14.01 -15.98 9.59
C ALA A 15 14.34 -14.75 10.47
N GLY A 16 13.38 -13.85 10.69
CA GLY A 16 13.55 -12.65 11.51
C GLY A 16 14.34 -11.53 10.85
N ARG A 17 14.71 -11.66 9.57
CA ARG A 17 15.46 -10.62 8.85
C ARG A 17 14.56 -9.44 8.57
N LYS A 18 15.10 -8.23 8.63
CA LYS A 18 14.35 -7.02 8.32
C LYS A 18 14.01 -6.99 6.83
N ARG A 19 12.73 -6.78 6.52
CA ARG A 19 12.18 -6.66 5.17
C ARG A 19 11.20 -5.49 5.11
N GLU A 20 10.63 -5.28 3.93
CA GLU A 20 9.59 -4.28 3.70
C GLU A 20 8.43 -4.89 2.91
N LEU A 21 7.22 -4.58 3.36
CA LEU A 21 5.99 -4.81 2.62
C LEU A 21 5.60 -3.49 1.96
N THR A 22 5.28 -3.53 0.68
CA THR A 22 4.87 -2.33 -0.07
C THR A 22 3.36 -2.34 -0.25
N VAL A 23 2.71 -1.21 0.00
CA VAL A 23 1.32 -0.93 -0.38
C VAL A 23 1.37 0.13 -1.46
N PHE A 24 0.64 -0.02 -2.55
CA PHE A 24 0.45 1.07 -3.50
C PHE A 24 -0.91 1.05 -4.17
N VAL A 25 -1.30 2.17 -4.78
CA VAL A 25 -2.51 2.26 -5.60
C VAL A 25 -2.16 2.01 -7.07
N SER A 26 -2.97 1.19 -7.73
CA SER A 26 -2.89 0.97 -9.17
C SER A 26 -4.29 1.01 -9.76
N SER A 27 -4.55 2.05 -10.55
CA SER A 27 -5.91 2.35 -11.03
C SER A 27 -6.88 2.43 -9.84
N GLU A 28 -7.94 1.62 -9.84
CA GLU A 28 -8.95 1.57 -8.77
C GLU A 28 -8.68 0.47 -7.71
N ARG A 29 -7.42 0.03 -7.58
CA ARG A 29 -7.06 -1.10 -6.72
C ARG A 29 -5.95 -0.74 -5.76
N VAL A 30 -6.06 -1.26 -4.53
CA VAL A 30 -4.95 -1.28 -3.58
C VAL A 30 -4.17 -2.57 -3.78
N VAL A 31 -2.87 -2.44 -4.03
CA VAL A 31 -1.94 -3.55 -4.27
C VAL A 31 -1.01 -3.68 -3.06
N LEU A 32 -0.82 -4.91 -2.60
CA LEU A 32 0.12 -5.24 -1.54
C LEU A 32 1.17 -6.19 -2.10
N VAL A 33 2.44 -5.82 -1.94
CA VAL A 33 3.58 -6.66 -2.31
C VAL A 33 4.31 -7.07 -1.05
N ALA A 34 4.21 -8.36 -0.74
CA ALA A 34 5.02 -8.96 0.30
C ALA A 34 6.49 -9.04 -0.15
N PRO A 35 7.45 -9.06 0.78
CA PRO A 35 8.85 -9.31 0.45
C PRO A 35 9.01 -10.63 -0.32
N PRO A 36 9.98 -10.73 -1.24
CA PRO A 36 10.18 -11.94 -2.03
C PRO A 36 10.54 -13.14 -1.14
N GLY A 37 9.92 -14.28 -1.43
CA GLY A 37 10.34 -15.60 -0.95
C GLY A 37 9.79 -16.07 0.40
N GLU A 38 9.13 -15.23 1.22
CA GLU A 38 8.65 -15.60 2.56
C GLU A 38 7.37 -14.85 3.00
N ALA A 39 6.75 -15.29 4.09
CA ALA A 39 5.67 -14.56 4.75
C ALA A 39 6.19 -13.29 5.43
N ALA A 40 5.47 -12.17 5.28
CA ALA A 40 5.71 -10.97 6.08
C ALA A 40 5.17 -11.17 7.50
N VAL A 41 6.07 -11.16 8.47
CA VAL A 41 5.75 -11.17 9.90
C VAL A 41 5.71 -9.73 10.39
N LEU A 42 4.54 -9.32 10.89
CA LEU A 42 4.28 -7.96 11.36
C LEU A 42 4.17 -7.97 12.89
N ALA A 43 4.95 -7.13 13.57
CA ALA A 43 4.74 -6.87 14.98
C ALA A 43 3.48 -5.98 15.17
N PRO A 44 2.91 -5.87 16.38
CA PRO A 44 1.69 -5.09 16.61
C PRO A 44 1.75 -3.64 16.08
N LEU A 45 2.91 -2.99 16.19
CA LEU A 45 3.13 -1.65 15.63
C LEU A 45 3.13 -1.64 14.10
N ASP A 46 3.71 -2.66 13.45
CA ASP A 46 3.77 -2.76 12.00
C ASP A 46 2.37 -3.04 11.42
N VAL A 47 1.54 -3.81 12.13
CA VAL A 47 0.12 -3.97 11.81
C VAL A 47 -0.62 -2.63 11.88
N GLY A 48 -0.33 -1.82 12.91
CA GLY A 48 -0.89 -0.47 13.03
C GLY A 48 -0.51 0.44 11.85
N ARG A 49 0.75 0.38 11.41
CA ARG A 49 1.24 1.12 10.23
C ARG A 49 0.61 0.64 8.94
N LEU A 50 0.50 -0.68 8.76
CA LEU A 50 -0.18 -1.27 7.61
C LEU A 50 -1.64 -0.81 7.52
N ARG A 51 -2.36 -0.82 8.65
CA ARG A 51 -3.74 -0.32 8.71
C ARG A 51 -3.85 1.15 8.29
N ALA A 52 -2.91 2.00 8.72
CA ALA A 52 -2.88 3.41 8.33
C ALA A 52 -2.64 3.56 6.82
N ALA A 53 -1.64 2.86 6.28
CA ALA A 53 -1.33 2.87 4.84
C ALA A 53 -2.51 2.37 3.99
N LEU A 54 -3.19 1.30 4.41
CA LEU A 54 -4.37 0.78 3.72
C LEU A 54 -5.54 1.77 3.72
N ARG A 55 -5.74 2.47 4.84
CA ARG A 55 -6.77 3.51 4.94
C ARG A 55 -6.48 4.65 3.96
N ASP A 56 -5.23 5.11 3.92
CA ASP A 56 -4.82 6.20 3.03
C ASP A 56 -4.95 5.77 1.55
N ALA A 57 -4.54 4.54 1.22
CA ALA A 57 -4.67 3.98 -0.12
C ALA A 57 -6.12 3.87 -0.61
N VAL A 58 -7.06 3.46 0.25
CA VAL A 58 -8.49 3.39 -0.13
C VAL A 58 -9.08 4.78 -0.37
N VAL A 59 -8.70 5.78 0.44
CA VAL A 59 -9.12 7.17 0.22
C VAL A 59 -8.59 7.68 -1.12
N GLN A 60 -7.39 7.27 -1.51
CA GLN A 60 -6.82 7.63 -2.80
C GLN A 60 -7.53 6.95 -3.97
N VAL A 61 -7.83 5.65 -3.89
CA VAL A 61 -8.62 4.94 -4.90
C VAL A 61 -9.96 5.63 -5.15
N ALA A 62 -10.67 6.02 -4.08
CA ALA A 62 -11.95 6.71 -4.20
C ALA A 62 -11.83 8.03 -4.99
N ARG A 63 -10.73 8.79 -4.79
CA ARG A 63 -10.49 10.05 -5.51
C ARG A 63 -10.13 9.84 -6.98
N SER A 64 -9.47 8.74 -7.32
CA SER A 64 -9.11 8.41 -8.70
C SER A 64 -10.32 7.91 -9.52
N GLY A 65 -11.31 7.29 -8.88
CA GLY A 65 -12.58 6.93 -9.52
C GLY A 65 -13.51 8.13 -9.80
N GLU A 66 -13.15 9.32 -9.34
CA GLU A 66 -13.89 10.58 -9.52
C GLU A 66 -13.26 11.50 -10.58
N GLU A 67 -12.28 11.03 -11.36
CA GLU A 67 -11.83 11.74 -12.55
C GLU A 67 -13.04 11.93 -13.49
N PRO A 68 -13.46 13.18 -13.77
CA PRO A 68 -14.63 13.42 -14.60
C PRO A 68 -14.32 12.83 -15.97
N GLU A 69 -15.20 11.94 -16.44
CA GLU A 69 -15.35 11.61 -17.84
C GLU A 69 -15.39 12.95 -18.57
N THR A 70 -14.26 13.34 -19.17
CA THR A 70 -14.22 14.50 -20.04
C THR A 70 -15.06 14.06 -21.22
N GLU A 71 -16.30 14.52 -21.26
CA GLU A 71 -17.15 14.50 -22.45
C GLU A 71 -16.35 15.19 -23.57
N ASP A 72 -15.58 14.39 -24.31
CA ASP A 72 -15.03 14.78 -25.59
C ASP A 72 -16.21 14.84 -26.60
N GLU A 73 -16.44 16.08 -27.03
CA GLU A 73 -17.37 16.67 -28.01
C GLU A 73 -17.87 15.78 -29.17
#